data_AF-A0A6A3ARA2-F1
#
_entry.id   AF-A0A6A3ARA2-F1
#
_cell.length_a   1.000
_cell.length_b   1.000
_cell.length_c   1.000
_cell.angle_alpha   90.00
_cell.angle_beta   90.00
_cell.angle_gamma   90.00
#
_symmetry.space_group_name_H-M   'P 1'
#
loop_
_entity.id
_entity.type
_entity.pdbx_description
1 polymer ?
#
loop_
_entity_poly.entity_id
_entity_poly.type
_entity_poly.pdbx_seq_one_letter_code
_entity_poly.pdbx_strand_id
1 'polypeptide(L)'
;MITAESYIDIGYRDSDPPPDMVFTVTFIFPHAASGTADMRLFSKLKRLKSKLKELNKSHFSYICGPVTAKRVQLEQLQVCNLFPPNCRRLEDERRVHTELLELATTESAFYRQKAKIHWLQDGDLSTRFFTNLIGSADPGVKGCSVGCLKELLNYSLPSGAEEALSRVISDAEIKEALFQHGKDKSPSPDDYTA
;
A
#
# COMPACT_ATOMS: atom_id res chain seq x y z
N MET A 1 1.23 0.82 17.35
CA MET A 1 1.83 -0.53 17.55
C MET A 1 1.11 -1.44 16.56
N ILE A 2 1.66 -1.64 15.37
CA ILE A 2 0.98 -2.39 14.31
C ILE A 2 1.05 -3.86 14.69
N THR A 3 -0.10 -4.42 15.08
CA THR A 3 -0.27 -5.83 15.43
C THR A 3 0.00 -6.70 14.20
N ALA A 4 0.49 -7.92 14.43
CA ALA A 4 0.80 -8.91 13.40
C ALA A 4 -0.40 -9.31 12.51
N GLU A 5 -1.60 -8.83 12.84
CA GLU A 5 -2.84 -9.07 12.11
C GLU A 5 -2.99 -8.17 10.86
N SER A 6 -2.23 -7.07 10.75
CA SER A 6 -2.26 -6.25 9.51
C SER A 6 -1.51 -6.89 8.33
N TYR A 7 -1.00 -8.11 8.49
CA TYR A 7 -0.28 -8.86 7.47
C TYR A 7 -1.19 -9.81 6.65
N ILE A 8 -2.47 -9.95 7.03
CA ILE A 8 -3.36 -10.98 6.47
C ILE A 8 -4.43 -10.44 5.53
N ASP A 9 -4.66 -9.12 5.46
CA ASP A 9 -5.71 -8.61 4.58
C ASP A 9 -5.17 -8.03 3.27
N ILE A 10 -5.64 -8.64 2.18
CA ILE A 10 -5.55 -8.24 0.77
C ILE A 10 -4.35 -8.83 -0.01
N GLY A 11 -4.59 -9.99 -0.65
CA GLY A 11 -3.90 -10.44 -1.87
C GLY A 11 -3.00 -11.68 -1.76
N TYR A 12 -2.73 -12.17 -0.56
CA TYR A 12 -1.83 -13.31 -0.29
C TYR A 12 -2.61 -14.64 -0.13
N ARG A 13 -3.56 -14.95 -1.03
CA ARG A 13 -4.32 -16.21 -0.93
C ARG A 13 -3.56 -17.45 -1.41
N ASP A 14 -2.49 -17.28 -2.19
CA ASP A 14 -1.78 -18.41 -2.84
C ASP A 14 -0.25 -18.35 -2.69
N SER A 15 0.28 -17.66 -1.69
CA SER A 15 1.72 -17.69 -1.43
C SER A 15 1.95 -17.90 0.06
N ASP A 16 2.27 -19.14 0.42
CA ASP A 16 2.63 -19.48 1.78
C ASP A 16 3.66 -18.48 2.33
N PRO A 17 3.49 -17.96 3.56
CA PRO A 17 4.52 -17.17 4.20
C PRO A 17 5.81 -18.00 4.22
N PRO A 18 6.98 -17.41 3.91
CA PRO A 18 8.24 -18.14 3.92
C PRO A 18 8.37 -18.91 5.25
N PRO A 19 8.62 -20.24 5.24
CA PRO A 19 8.62 -21.08 6.44
C PRO A 19 9.49 -20.54 7.59
N ASP A 20 10.52 -19.76 7.25
CA ASP A 20 11.46 -19.14 8.17
C ASP A 20 10.87 -17.96 8.98
N MET A 21 9.82 -17.30 8.49
CA MET A 21 9.13 -16.23 9.24
C MET A 21 8.45 -16.75 10.50
N VAL A 22 7.69 -17.85 10.38
CA VAL A 22 6.95 -18.45 11.51
C VAL A 22 7.92 -19.06 12.52
N PHE A 23 8.99 -19.70 12.04
CA PHE A 23 10.06 -20.23 12.87
C PHE A 23 10.76 -19.14 13.70
N THR A 24 11.08 -18.00 13.07
CA THR A 24 11.76 -16.88 13.73
C THR A 24 10.95 -16.30 14.89
N VAL A 25 9.62 -16.16 14.75
CA VAL A 25 8.75 -15.63 15.81
C VAL A 25 8.63 -16.61 16.98
N THR A 26 8.50 -17.91 16.67
CA THR A 26 8.34 -18.98 17.65
C THR A 26 9.61 -19.20 18.49
N PHE A 27 10.80 -18.97 17.91
CA PHE A 27 12.09 -19.13 18.60
C PHE A 27 12.44 -17.96 19.54
N ILE A 28 11.96 -16.74 19.26
CA ILE A 28 12.39 -15.51 19.96
C ILE A 28 11.58 -15.24 21.24
N PHE A 29 10.32 -15.63 21.28
CA PHE A 29 9.41 -15.36 22.41
C PHE A 29 9.68 -16.16 23.72
N PRO A 30 10.18 -17.42 23.68
CA PRO A 30 10.42 -18.23 24.88
C PRO A 30 11.62 -17.78 25.73
N HIS A 31 12.58 -17.05 25.16
CA HIS A 31 13.82 -16.72 25.85
C HIS A 31 13.60 -15.70 26.98
N ALA A 32 14.00 -16.08 28.20
CA ALA A 32 13.90 -15.27 29.40
C ALA A 32 14.58 -13.90 29.22
N ALA A 33 13.88 -12.84 29.63
CA ALA A 33 14.42 -11.50 29.73
C ALA A 33 14.32 -11.09 31.20
N SER A 34 15.40 -10.53 31.75
CA SER A 34 15.43 -10.04 33.14
C SER A 34 14.99 -8.58 33.20
N GLY A 35 14.44 -8.15 34.33
CA GLY A 35 13.92 -6.79 34.54
C GLY A 35 12.39 -6.72 34.69
N THR A 36 11.86 -5.48 34.69
CA THR A 36 10.42 -5.20 34.71
C THR A 36 9.73 -5.64 33.43
N ALA A 37 8.40 -5.82 33.45
CA ALA A 37 7.63 -6.31 32.30
C ALA A 37 7.92 -5.52 31.00
N ASP A 38 8.04 -4.20 31.11
CA ASP A 38 8.35 -3.31 29.98
C ASP A 38 9.75 -3.55 29.41
N MET A 39 10.75 -3.77 30.26
CA MET A 39 12.12 -4.10 29.84
C MET A 39 12.18 -5.45 29.13
N ARG A 40 11.38 -6.43 29.60
CA ARG A 40 11.29 -7.76 28.97
C ARG A 40 10.66 -7.65 27.59
N LEU A 41 9.56 -6.91 27.46
CA LEU A 41 8.90 -6.68 26.18
C LEU A 41 9.84 -5.96 25.20
N PHE A 42 10.45 -4.85 25.63
CA PHE A 42 11.37 -4.08 24.79
C PHE A 42 12.57 -4.92 24.32
N SER A 43 13.14 -5.74 25.21
CA SER A 43 14.25 -6.63 24.86
C SER A 43 13.84 -7.70 23.85
N LYS A 44 12.65 -8.29 24.01
CA LYS A 44 12.09 -9.25 23.04
C LYS A 44 11.83 -8.58 21.68
N LEU A 45 11.25 -7.38 21.66
CA LEU A 45 11.01 -6.60 20.43
C LEU A 45 12.32 -6.23 19.73
N LYS A 46 13.36 -5.84 20.48
CA LYS A 46 14.68 -5.52 19.92
C LYS A 46 15.34 -6.73 19.27
N ARG A 47 15.25 -7.91 19.90
CA ARG A 47 15.75 -9.17 19.35
C ARG A 47 14.98 -9.56 18.08
N LEU A 48 13.65 -9.46 18.11
CA LEU A 48 12.80 -9.71 16.94
C LEU A 48 13.14 -8.78 15.78
N LYS A 49 13.28 -7.48 16.05
CA LYS A 49 13.66 -6.48 15.03
C LYS A 49 14.99 -6.84 14.35
N SER A 50 15.98 -7.29 15.12
CA SER A 50 17.28 -7.69 14.55
C SER A 50 17.13 -8.87 13.59
N LYS A 51 16.37 -9.89 13.99
CA LYS A 51 16.15 -11.09 13.17
C LYS A 51 15.29 -10.84 11.94
N LEU A 52 14.26 -10.01 12.06
CA LEU A 52 13.48 -9.55 10.92
C LEU A 52 14.33 -8.74 9.92
N LYS A 53 15.28 -7.93 10.41
CA LYS A 53 16.20 -7.19 9.52
C LYS A 53 17.14 -8.14 8.77
N GLU A 54 17.62 -9.19 9.44
CA GLU A 54 18.45 -10.24 8.86
C GLU A 54 17.68 -11.02 7.79
N LEU A 55 16.46 -11.46 8.11
CA LEU A 55 15.55 -12.14 7.18
C LEU A 55 15.19 -11.25 5.97
N ASN A 56 14.91 -9.97 6.23
CA ASN A 56 14.64 -9.01 5.17
C ASN A 56 15.86 -8.89 4.23
N LYS A 57 17.07 -8.80 4.80
CA LYS A 57 18.30 -8.76 4.01
C LYS A 57 18.54 -10.07 3.25
N SER A 58 18.35 -11.23 3.85
CA SER A 58 18.65 -12.51 3.17
C SER A 58 17.70 -12.80 2.02
N HIS A 59 16.40 -12.54 2.18
CA HIS A 59 15.39 -12.88 1.18
C HIS A 59 15.07 -11.75 0.20
N PHE A 60 15.12 -10.49 0.64
CA PHE A 60 14.58 -9.37 -0.13
C PHE A 60 15.65 -8.41 -0.67
N SER A 61 16.93 -8.55 -0.28
CA SER A 61 18.00 -7.69 -0.82
C SER A 61 18.32 -7.96 -2.28
N TYR A 62 18.02 -9.15 -2.78
CA TYR A 62 18.37 -9.57 -4.13
C TYR A 62 17.21 -9.55 -5.11
N ILE A 63 15.98 -9.13 -4.76
CA ILE A 63 14.79 -9.30 -5.62
C ILE A 63 14.98 -8.71 -7.03
N CYS A 64 15.66 -7.57 -7.15
CA CYS A 64 15.91 -6.91 -8.42
C CYS A 64 17.03 -7.57 -9.25
N GLY A 65 17.93 -8.31 -8.60
CA GLY A 65 19.08 -8.96 -9.23
C GLY A 65 18.68 -10.00 -10.29
N PRO A 66 17.86 -11.01 -9.94
CA PRO A 66 17.33 -12.00 -10.88
C PRO A 66 16.56 -11.38 -12.05
N VAL A 67 15.73 -10.35 -11.80
CA VAL A 67 15.00 -9.64 -12.86
C VAL A 67 15.98 -9.00 -13.84
N THR A 68 16.97 -8.28 -13.32
CA THR A 68 18.00 -7.62 -14.14
C THR A 68 18.81 -8.64 -14.95
N ALA A 69 19.26 -9.73 -14.31
CA ALA A 69 20.01 -10.78 -14.97
C ALA A 69 19.21 -11.47 -16.09
N LYS A 70 17.92 -11.74 -15.85
CA LYS A 70 17.03 -12.35 -16.84
C LYS A 70 16.70 -11.40 -18.01
N ARG A 71 16.58 -10.09 -17.75
CA ARG A 71 16.45 -9.08 -18.82
C ARG A 71 17.67 -9.09 -19.75
N VAL A 72 18.88 -9.10 -19.18
CA VAL A 72 20.13 -9.18 -19.95
C VAL A 72 20.20 -10.49 -20.74
N GLN A 73 19.81 -11.62 -20.12
CA GLN A 73 19.78 -12.92 -20.80
C GLN A 73 18.80 -12.92 -22.00
N LEU A 74 17.63 -12.31 -21.83
CA LEU A 74 16.63 -12.21 -22.90
C LEU A 74 17.15 -11.35 -24.05
N GLU A 75 17.76 -10.20 -23.76
CA GLU A 75 18.35 -9.31 -24.75
C GLU A 75 19.45 -10.03 -25.55
N GLN A 76 20.34 -10.77 -24.88
CA GLN A 76 21.36 -11.57 -25.55
C GLN A 76 20.76 -12.61 -26.49
N LEU A 77 19.69 -13.31 -26.07
CA LEU A 77 19.00 -14.30 -26.91
C LEU A 77 18.34 -13.63 -28.12
N GLN A 78 17.69 -12.49 -27.93
CA GLN A 78 17.08 -11.72 -29.00
C GLN A 78 18.11 -11.27 -30.03
N VAL A 79 19.25 -10.74 -29.58
CA VAL A 79 20.37 -10.37 -30.45
C VAL A 79 20.92 -11.59 -31.19
N CYS A 80 21.12 -12.74 -30.51
CA CYS A 80 21.57 -13.97 -31.17
C CYS A 80 20.57 -14.45 -32.24
N ASN A 81 19.27 -14.33 -31.97
CA ASN A 81 18.21 -14.77 -32.89
C ASN A 81 18.13 -13.89 -34.18
N LEU A 82 18.72 -12.70 -34.18
CA LEU A 82 18.78 -11.81 -35.35
C LEU A 82 19.84 -12.21 -36.38
N PHE A 83 20.83 -13.04 -36.04
CA PHE A 83 21.93 -13.43 -36.93
C PHE A 83 21.92 -14.95 -37.26
N PRO A 84 21.45 -15.38 -38.46
CA PRO A 84 21.45 -16.79 -38.89
C PRO A 84 22.83 -17.27 -39.39
N PRO A 85 23.14 -18.60 -39.32
CA PRO A 85 22.31 -19.61 -39.98
C PRO A 85 21.61 -20.67 -39.11
N ASN A 86 21.97 -20.94 -37.84
CA ASN A 86 21.53 -22.19 -37.17
C ASN A 86 21.11 -22.08 -35.68
N CYS A 87 20.78 -20.91 -35.14
CA CYS A 87 20.40 -20.79 -33.72
C CYS A 87 19.21 -19.84 -33.49
N ARG A 88 18.08 -20.08 -34.17
CA ARG A 88 16.79 -19.53 -33.69
C ARG A 88 16.37 -20.30 -32.44
N ARG A 89 16.83 -19.86 -31.28
CA ARG A 89 16.49 -20.44 -29.97
C ARG A 89 15.19 -19.82 -29.45
N LEU A 90 14.13 -19.87 -30.26
CA LEU A 90 12.84 -19.25 -29.93
C LEU A 90 12.21 -19.90 -28.68
N GLU A 91 12.43 -21.19 -28.47
CA GLU A 91 11.96 -21.88 -27.27
C GLU A 91 12.70 -21.41 -26.01
N ASP A 92 14.02 -21.18 -26.10
CA ASP A 92 14.79 -20.63 -24.99
C ASP A 92 14.42 -19.17 -24.71
N GLU A 93 14.20 -18.37 -25.76
CA GLU A 93 13.71 -16.99 -25.63
C GLU A 93 12.35 -16.97 -24.92
N ARG A 94 11.41 -17.82 -25.36
CA ARG A 94 10.10 -17.95 -24.73
C ARG A 94 10.21 -18.38 -23.27
N ARG A 95 11.08 -19.36 -22.96
CA ARG A 95 11.31 -19.84 -21.59
C ARG A 95 11.84 -18.72 -20.70
N VAL A 96 12.89 -18.03 -21.13
CA VAL A 96 13.50 -16.92 -20.38
C VAL A 96 12.51 -15.77 -20.20
N HIS A 97 11.68 -15.48 -21.21
CA HIS A 97 10.64 -14.48 -21.12
C HIS A 97 9.56 -14.84 -20.08
N THR A 98 9.09 -16.09 -20.06
CA THR A 98 8.14 -16.55 -19.03
C THR A 98 8.72 -16.42 -17.63
N GLU A 99 9.95 -16.90 -17.42
CA GLU A 99 10.64 -16.79 -16.12
C GLU A 99 10.84 -15.33 -15.69
N LEU A 100 11.14 -14.44 -16.64
CA LEU A 100 11.26 -13.01 -16.38
C LEU A 100 9.93 -12.39 -15.91
N LEU A 101 8.80 -12.77 -16.51
CA LEU A 101 7.48 -12.28 -16.11
C LEU A 101 7.11 -12.71 -14.69
N GLU A 102 7.41 -13.96 -14.32
CA GLU A 102 7.18 -14.46 -12.96
C GLU A 102 8.02 -13.66 -11.94
N LEU A 103 9.32 -13.49 -12.21
CA LEU A 103 10.20 -12.69 -11.37
C LEU A 103 9.74 -11.23 -11.27
N ALA A 104 9.38 -10.60 -12.38
CA ALA A 104 8.87 -9.22 -12.39
C ALA A 104 7.56 -9.07 -11.61
N THR A 105 6.70 -10.10 -11.61
CA THR A 105 5.46 -10.13 -10.84
C THR A 105 5.76 -10.15 -9.34
N THR A 106 6.68 -11.01 -8.90
CA THR A 106 7.12 -11.07 -7.50
C THR A 106 7.79 -9.77 -7.04
N GLU A 107 8.66 -9.19 -7.88
CA GLU A 107 9.31 -7.90 -7.64
C GLU A 107 8.28 -6.78 -7.48
N SER A 108 7.30 -6.72 -8.39
CA SER A 108 6.24 -5.71 -8.33
C SER A 108 5.38 -5.87 -7.09
N ALA A 109 5.06 -7.10 -6.67
CA ALA A 109 4.33 -7.37 -5.44
C ALA A 109 5.08 -6.87 -4.19
N PHE A 110 6.39 -7.12 -4.14
CA PHE A 110 7.25 -6.63 -3.07
C PHE A 110 7.24 -5.09 -2.98
N TYR A 111 7.45 -4.39 -4.11
CA TYR A 111 7.47 -2.93 -4.10
C TYR A 111 6.11 -2.31 -3.80
N ARG A 112 5.00 -2.91 -4.25
CA ARG A 112 3.65 -2.48 -3.85
C ARG A 112 3.47 -2.56 -2.34
N GLN A 113 3.91 -3.64 -1.70
CA GLN A 113 3.82 -3.78 -0.26
C GLN A 113 4.69 -2.76 0.47
N LYS A 114 5.92 -2.54 -0.02
CA LYS A 114 6.83 -1.52 0.53
C LYS A 114 6.25 -0.11 0.43
N ALA A 115 5.65 0.24 -0.71
CA ALA A 115 4.99 1.51 -0.92
C ALA A 115 3.76 1.67 -0.01
N LYS A 116 2.94 0.63 0.16
CA LYS A 116 1.80 0.63 1.10
C LYS A 116 2.26 0.88 2.54
N ILE A 117 3.31 0.20 2.99
CA ILE A 117 3.86 0.41 4.34
C ILE A 117 4.37 1.84 4.50
N HIS A 118 5.11 2.36 3.51
CA HIS A 118 5.58 3.74 3.52
C HIS A 118 4.41 4.72 3.61
N TRP A 119 3.37 4.51 2.79
CA TRP A 119 2.17 5.34 2.81
C TRP A 119 1.43 5.27 4.16
N LEU A 120 1.34 4.09 4.78
CA LEU A 120 0.77 3.94 6.13
C LEU A 120 1.62 4.60 7.21
N GLN A 121 2.96 4.67 7.03
CA GLN A 121 3.84 5.41 7.93
C GLN A 121 3.67 6.93 7.79
N ASP A 122 3.46 7.41 6.57
CA ASP A 122 3.18 8.81 6.26
C ASP A 122 1.71 9.20 6.52
N GLY A 123 0.83 8.20 6.71
CA GLY A 123 -0.63 8.26 6.66
C GLY A 123 -1.34 8.98 7.80
N ASP A 124 -0.68 9.92 8.48
CA ASP A 124 -1.30 10.86 9.41
C ASP A 124 -1.05 12.33 9.02
N LEU A 125 -0.37 12.58 7.89
CA LEU A 125 -0.11 13.94 7.41
C LEU A 125 -1.40 14.66 7.02
N SER A 126 -2.36 13.94 6.40
CA SER A 126 -3.63 14.53 5.97
C SER A 126 -4.49 14.94 7.16
N THR A 127 -4.64 14.07 8.16
CA THR A 127 -5.41 14.37 9.38
C THR A 127 -4.82 15.57 10.09
N ARG A 128 -3.51 15.58 10.35
CA ARG A 128 -2.84 16.70 11.01
C ARG A 128 -2.93 18.00 10.21
N PHE A 129 -2.82 17.94 8.89
CA PHE A 129 -3.00 19.10 8.02
C PHE A 129 -4.41 19.66 8.14
N PHE A 130 -5.45 18.84 8.01
CA PHE A 130 -6.84 19.31 8.09
C PHE A 130 -7.24 19.73 9.51
N THR A 131 -6.76 19.06 10.56
CA THR A 131 -7.00 19.51 11.94
C THR A 131 -6.33 20.85 12.21
N ASN A 132 -5.13 21.09 11.67
CA ASN A 132 -4.47 22.39 11.80
C ASN A 132 -5.15 23.48 10.96
N LEU A 133 -5.63 23.12 9.77
CA LEU A 133 -6.32 24.04 8.85
C LEU A 133 -7.68 24.47 9.40
N ILE A 134 -8.47 23.53 9.90
CA ILE A 134 -9.77 23.81 10.55
C ILE A 134 -9.55 24.54 11.88
N GLY A 135 -8.38 24.35 12.51
CA GLY A 135 -8.02 24.97 13.77
C GLY A 135 -8.84 24.41 14.94
N SER A 136 -8.71 25.07 16.08
CA SER A 136 -9.51 24.81 17.29
C SER A 136 -10.64 25.84 17.39
N ALA A 137 -11.82 25.43 17.89
CA ALA A 137 -12.92 26.34 18.13
C ALA A 137 -12.46 27.55 18.98
N ASP A 138 -12.67 28.76 18.48
CA ASP A 138 -12.33 29.99 19.18
C ASP A 138 -13.31 30.18 20.36
N PRO A 139 -12.83 30.17 21.63
CA PRO A 139 -13.69 30.34 22.80
C PRO A 139 -14.34 31.74 22.90
N GLY A 140 -13.85 32.72 22.12
CA GLY A 140 -14.43 34.06 21.99
C GLY A 140 -15.60 34.13 21.02
N VAL A 141 -15.76 33.15 20.11
CA VAL A 141 -16.91 33.05 19.21
C VAL A 141 -18.07 32.41 19.97
N LYS A 142 -18.90 33.25 20.60
CA LYS A 142 -20.20 32.80 21.13
C LYS A 142 -21.08 32.44 19.95
N GLY A 143 -21.56 31.19 19.92
CA GLY A 143 -22.30 30.61 18.80
C GLY A 143 -23.29 31.59 18.16
N CYS A 144 -23.17 31.76 16.84
CA CYS A 144 -24.07 32.61 16.08
C CYS A 144 -25.47 31.98 16.08
N SER A 145 -26.52 32.76 16.38
CA SER A 145 -27.88 32.22 16.34
C SER A 145 -28.24 31.85 14.89
N VAL A 146 -29.02 30.77 14.72
CA VAL A 146 -29.46 30.31 13.40
C VAL A 146 -30.21 31.42 12.64
N GLY A 147 -30.91 32.31 13.35
CA GLY A 147 -31.57 33.50 12.78
C GLY A 147 -30.58 34.49 12.17
N CYS A 148 -29.50 34.82 12.89
CA CYS A 148 -28.45 35.73 12.39
C CYS A 148 -27.74 35.15 11.15
N LEU A 149 -27.45 33.85 11.15
CA LEU A 149 -26.86 33.16 10.00
C LEU A 149 -27.77 33.17 8.77
N LYS A 150 -29.09 33.00 8.97
CA LYS A 150 -30.09 33.01 7.90
C LYS A 150 -30.21 34.39 7.24
N GLU A 151 -30.10 35.46 8.03
CA GLU A 151 -30.07 36.84 7.52
C GLU A 151 -28.77 37.15 6.76
N LEU A 152 -27.62 36.65 7.23
CA LEU A 152 -26.31 36.84 6.59
C LEU A 152 -26.13 36.06 5.28
N LEU A 153 -26.51 34.78 5.27
CA LEU A 153 -26.35 33.89 4.12
C LEU A 153 -27.42 34.09 3.06
N ASN A 154 -28.48 34.84 3.39
CA ASN A 154 -29.64 35.09 2.53
C ASN A 154 -30.20 33.80 1.87
N TYR A 155 -30.03 32.67 2.57
CA TYR A 155 -30.35 31.33 2.12
C TYR A 155 -30.92 30.54 3.29
N SER A 156 -32.00 29.82 3.03
CA SER A 156 -32.58 28.87 3.96
C SER A 156 -32.61 27.52 3.26
N LEU A 157 -32.16 26.48 3.95
CA LEU A 157 -32.38 25.11 3.49
C LEU A 157 -33.89 24.92 3.24
N PRO A 158 -34.29 24.41 2.06
CA PRO A 158 -35.69 24.08 1.79
C PRO A 158 -36.13 22.92 2.69
N SER A 159 -37.40 22.95 3.12
CA SER A 159 -37.98 21.94 4.02
C SER A 159 -37.75 20.52 3.47
N GLY A 160 -37.12 19.65 4.27
CA GLY A 160 -36.80 18.26 3.88
C GLY A 160 -35.42 18.07 3.25
N ALA A 161 -34.67 19.15 2.97
CA ALA A 161 -33.27 19.03 2.57
C ALA A 161 -32.36 18.61 3.74
N GLU A 162 -32.74 18.93 4.99
CA GLU A 162 -32.00 18.46 6.16
C GLU A 162 -31.96 16.93 6.25
N GLU A 163 -33.05 16.27 5.86
CA GLU A 163 -33.17 14.81 5.91
C GLU A 163 -32.30 14.17 4.83
N ALA A 164 -32.21 14.79 3.65
CA ALA A 164 -31.29 14.35 2.59
C ALA A 164 -29.82 14.48 2.99
N LEU A 165 -29.43 15.55 3.69
CA LEU A 165 -28.04 15.81 4.14
C LEU A 165 -27.59 14.96 5.33
N SER A 166 -28.54 14.54 6.17
CA SER A 166 -28.26 13.74 7.38
C SER A 166 -28.49 12.24 7.20
N ARG A 167 -29.10 11.82 6.09
CA ARG A 167 -29.33 10.41 5.77
C ARG A 167 -27.99 9.68 5.61
N VAL A 168 -27.94 8.45 6.11
CA VAL A 168 -26.81 7.53 5.87
C VAL A 168 -26.67 7.29 4.37
N ILE A 169 -25.50 7.63 3.83
CA ILE A 169 -25.17 7.42 2.42
C ILE A 169 -25.06 5.92 2.17
N SER A 170 -25.76 5.42 1.15
CA SER A 170 -25.74 3.99 0.81
C SER A 170 -24.57 3.63 -0.11
N ASP A 171 -24.09 2.39 -0.05
CA ASP A 171 -23.04 1.90 -0.95
C ASP A 171 -23.42 2.04 -2.43
N ALA A 172 -24.71 1.91 -2.76
CA ALA A 172 -25.22 2.10 -4.12
C ALA A 172 -25.06 3.55 -4.59
N GLU A 173 -25.32 4.52 -3.70
CA GLU A 173 -25.19 5.95 -3.97
C GLU A 173 -23.72 6.38 -4.07
N ILE A 174 -22.85 5.83 -3.21
CA ILE A 174 -21.39 5.99 -3.34
C ILE A 174 -20.92 5.48 -4.70
N LYS A 175 -21.39 4.27 -5.07
CA LYS A 175 -21.05 3.63 -6.33
C LYS A 175 -21.52 4.49 -7.51
N GLU A 176 -22.79 4.90 -7.50
CA GLU A 176 -23.36 5.73 -8.55
C GLU A 176 -22.63 7.07 -8.69
N ALA A 177 -22.41 7.80 -7.60
CA ALA A 177 -21.67 9.06 -7.63
C ALA A 177 -20.23 8.90 -8.15
N LEU A 178 -19.55 7.81 -7.76
CA LEU A 178 -18.20 7.50 -8.24
C LEU A 178 -18.18 7.22 -9.75
N PHE A 179 -19.21 6.57 -10.28
CA PHE A 179 -19.32 6.24 -11.70
C PHE A 179 -19.97 7.33 -12.55
N GLN A 180 -20.65 8.31 -11.94
CA GLN A 180 -21.18 9.50 -12.61
C GLN A 180 -20.10 10.57 -12.88
N HIS A 181 -18.93 10.49 -12.23
CA HIS A 181 -17.80 11.33 -12.61
C HIS A 181 -17.37 10.96 -14.04
N GLY A 182 -17.51 11.92 -14.96
CA GLY A 182 -17.16 11.76 -16.37
C GLY A 182 -15.71 11.32 -16.57
N LYS A 183 -15.37 10.86 -17.78
CA LYS A 183 -14.05 10.34 -18.17
C LYS A 183 -12.89 11.37 -18.10
N ASP A 184 -13.04 12.49 -17.40
CA ASP A 184 -11.95 13.43 -17.08
C ASP A 184 -11.07 12.87 -15.96
N LYS A 185 -10.48 11.70 -16.23
CA LYS A 185 -9.38 11.17 -15.42
C LYS A 185 -8.14 11.99 -15.74
N SER A 186 -7.33 12.28 -14.72
CA SER A 186 -5.96 12.75 -14.93
C SER A 186 -5.27 11.84 -15.95
N PRO A 187 -4.57 12.38 -16.95
CA PRO A 187 -3.95 11.57 -17.99
C PRO A 187 -3.01 10.56 -17.33
N SER A 188 -3.12 9.30 -17.75
CA SER A 188 -2.06 8.33 -17.46
C SER A 188 -0.73 8.87 -18.03
N PRO A 189 0.44 8.47 -17.52
CA PRO A 189 1.75 8.88 -18.07
C PRO A 189 1.93 8.63 -19.58
N ASP A 190 1.03 7.85 -20.15
CA ASP A 190 0.94 7.37 -21.52
C ASP A 190 -0.12 8.11 -22.38
N ASP A 191 -0.71 9.22 -21.90
CA ASP A 191 -1.51 10.20 -22.67
C ASP A 191 -2.74 9.67 -23.46
N TYR A 192 -3.26 8.49 -23.13
CA TYR A 192 -4.51 7.98 -23.75
C TYR A 192 -5.68 7.88 -22.77
N THR A 193 -6.80 8.52 -23.14
CA THR A 193 -8.13 8.27 -22.57
C THR A 193 -8.90 7.33 -23.51
N ALA A 194 -9.38 6.19 -23.00
CA ALA A 194 -10.27 5.29 -23.75
C ALA A 194 -11.71 5.81 -23.85
#